data_AF-A0A3C1BJ08-F1
#
_entry.id   AF-A0A3C1BJ08-F1
#
_cell.length_a   1.000
_cell.length_b   1.000
_cell.length_c   1.000
_cell.angle_alpha   90.00
_cell.angle_beta   90.00
_cell.angle_gamma   90.00
#
_symmetry.space_group_name_H-M   'P 1'
#
loop_
_entity.id
_entity.type
_entity.pdbx_description
1 polymer ?
#
loop_
_entity_poly.entity_id
_entity_poly.type
_entity_poly.pdbx_seq_one_letter_code
_entity_poly.pdbx_strand_id
1 'polypeptide(L)'
;MAAKGTEANAESYEPTVSGDGRFIAFTSMAGNISATEKGVSNNNVYLRDMQADTTILISVDPNTKKGGGGSNPSISYDGNRIAFYSHTATLVSDDNNGLWDIFLWEKNKAPLKRISLTADGKERNQGNESSDRIVAPAISGNGQFIAYTTTASNMVPGDNNNSQDVFVYDINANTTTIASNSSDGKPGNADSPIAQGEKIAISYDGKWVAFSTNASNLGVPASNIVMHNMATGENKVVSSVVGSGVGRPSMSYSGGYVVFGIGGKLDSRFPSSGIFANYTGVGPCLSCPQ
;
A
#
# COMPACT_ATOMS: atom_id res chain seq x y z
N MET A 1 -0.83 -24.45 5.27
CA MET A 1 -1.56 -25.73 5.13
C MET A 1 -2.55 -25.57 3.99
N ALA A 2 -2.61 -26.53 3.06
CA ALA A 2 -3.59 -26.55 1.99
C ALA A 2 -4.95 -27.05 2.49
N ALA A 3 -5.97 -27.02 1.62
CA ALA A 3 -7.28 -27.53 1.96
C ALA A 3 -7.21 -29.00 2.42
N LYS A 4 -8.05 -29.37 3.39
CA LYS A 4 -8.20 -30.74 3.91
C LYS A 4 -6.93 -31.33 4.54
N GLY A 5 -6.09 -30.48 5.15
CA GLY A 5 -4.91 -30.90 5.91
C GLY A 5 -3.72 -31.38 5.06
N THR A 6 -3.74 -31.11 3.75
CA THR A 6 -2.61 -31.42 2.86
C THR A 6 -1.57 -30.30 2.86
N GLU A 7 -0.37 -30.57 2.35
CA GLU A 7 0.66 -29.55 2.16
C GLU A 7 0.36 -28.71 0.91
N ALA A 8 0.70 -27.41 0.95
CA ALA A 8 0.62 -26.56 -0.24
C ALA A 8 1.67 -27.02 -1.26
N ASN A 9 1.27 -27.11 -2.54
CA ASN A 9 2.13 -27.67 -3.59
C ASN A 9 3.04 -26.64 -4.27
N ALA A 10 3.20 -25.44 -3.70
CA ALA A 10 4.13 -24.39 -4.10
C ALA A 10 4.28 -23.37 -2.97
N GLU A 11 5.16 -22.39 -3.17
CA GLU A 11 5.54 -21.39 -2.18
C GLU A 11 4.41 -20.38 -1.86
N SER A 12 4.53 -19.76 -0.69
CA SER A 12 3.67 -18.65 -0.24
C SER A 12 4.53 -17.50 0.26
N TYR A 13 4.08 -16.28 0.04
CA TYR A 13 4.83 -15.05 0.30
C TYR A 13 3.93 -13.97 0.90
N GLU A 14 4.54 -12.89 1.38
CA GLU A 14 3.87 -11.61 1.68
C GLU A 14 2.66 -11.71 2.64
N PRO A 15 2.77 -12.40 3.79
CA PRO A 15 1.67 -12.47 4.72
C PRO A 15 1.37 -11.11 5.35
N THR A 16 0.09 -10.82 5.53
CA THR A 16 -0.43 -9.68 6.30
C THR A 16 -1.55 -10.18 7.20
N VAL A 17 -1.68 -9.60 8.39
CA VAL A 17 -2.51 -10.14 9.48
C VAL A 17 -3.52 -9.09 9.93
N SER A 18 -4.76 -9.49 10.20
CA SER A 18 -5.78 -8.62 10.81
C SER A 18 -5.38 -8.22 12.22
N GLY A 19 -6.03 -7.18 12.76
CA GLY A 19 -5.68 -6.60 14.05
C GLY A 19 -5.83 -7.56 15.24
N ASP A 20 -6.79 -8.49 15.15
CA ASP A 20 -7.04 -9.54 16.13
C ASP A 20 -6.24 -10.83 15.88
N GLY A 21 -5.42 -10.89 14.83
CA GLY A 21 -4.67 -12.08 14.46
C GLY A 21 -5.49 -13.19 13.80
N ARG A 22 -6.81 -13.00 13.64
CA ARG A 22 -7.71 -14.06 13.15
C ARG A 22 -7.53 -14.33 11.66
N PHE A 23 -7.31 -13.30 10.87
CA PHE A 23 -7.24 -13.40 9.42
C PHE A 23 -5.84 -13.15 8.91
N ILE A 24 -5.38 -13.99 7.97
CA ILE A 24 -4.11 -13.80 7.27
C ILE A 24 -4.39 -13.73 5.79
N ALA A 25 -4.09 -12.59 5.16
CA ALA A 25 -4.03 -12.51 3.70
C ALA A 25 -2.59 -12.75 3.24
N PHE A 26 -2.42 -13.48 2.14
CA PHE A 26 -1.09 -13.86 1.65
C PHE A 26 -1.12 -14.20 0.16
N THR A 27 0.05 -14.17 -0.46
CA THR A 27 0.26 -14.56 -1.86
C THR A 27 0.71 -16.02 -1.92
N SER A 28 0.24 -16.81 -2.89
CA SER A 28 0.79 -18.14 -3.15
C SER A 28 0.67 -18.56 -4.62
N MET A 29 1.65 -19.35 -5.07
CA MET A 29 1.65 -20.02 -6.38
C MET A 29 0.94 -21.40 -6.35
N ALA A 30 0.53 -21.86 -5.16
CA ALA A 30 -0.02 -23.19 -4.99
C ALA A 30 -1.45 -23.27 -5.52
N GLY A 31 -1.76 -24.37 -6.21
CA GLY A 31 -3.07 -24.60 -6.82
C GLY A 31 -4.06 -25.36 -5.93
N ASN A 32 -3.61 -25.82 -4.76
CA ASN A 32 -4.38 -26.70 -3.86
C ASN A 32 -4.76 -26.06 -2.51
N ILE A 33 -4.57 -24.75 -2.35
CA ILE A 33 -4.78 -24.07 -1.06
C ILE A 33 -6.26 -23.88 -0.71
N SER A 34 -7.08 -23.40 -1.65
CA SER A 34 -8.52 -23.20 -1.41
C SER A 34 -9.28 -24.52 -1.60
N ALA A 35 -10.34 -24.70 -0.80
CA ALA A 35 -11.19 -25.89 -0.86
C ALA A 35 -12.19 -25.85 -2.03
N THR A 36 -12.53 -24.65 -2.50
CA THR A 36 -13.63 -24.38 -3.44
C THR A 36 -13.13 -23.97 -4.82
N GLU A 37 -12.14 -23.10 -4.89
CA GLU A 37 -11.55 -22.62 -6.14
C GLU A 37 -10.12 -23.11 -6.32
N LYS A 38 -9.74 -23.42 -7.56
CA LYS A 38 -8.35 -23.76 -7.89
C LYS A 38 -7.54 -22.50 -8.15
N GLY A 39 -6.47 -22.33 -7.38
CA GLY A 39 -5.34 -21.52 -7.84
C GLY A 39 -4.80 -22.12 -9.13
N VAL A 40 -4.47 -21.28 -10.10
CA VAL A 40 -3.66 -21.69 -11.25
C VAL A 40 -2.22 -21.26 -10.99
N SER A 41 -1.25 -21.84 -11.70
CA SER A 41 0.20 -21.82 -11.43
C SER A 41 0.88 -20.44 -11.59
N ASN A 42 0.25 -19.38 -11.08
CA ASN A 42 0.73 -18.01 -10.93
C ASN A 42 0.46 -17.55 -9.48
N ASN A 43 1.04 -16.41 -9.08
CA ASN A 43 0.74 -15.81 -7.78
C ASN A 43 -0.75 -15.48 -7.67
N ASN A 44 -1.39 -15.95 -6.61
CA ASN A 44 -2.77 -15.66 -6.27
C ASN A 44 -2.88 -15.18 -4.83
N VAL A 45 -3.89 -14.35 -4.56
CA VAL A 45 -4.16 -13.81 -3.23
C VAL A 45 -5.18 -14.68 -2.52
N TYR A 46 -4.87 -15.05 -1.28
CA TYR A 46 -5.71 -15.89 -0.43
C TYR A 46 -6.00 -15.21 0.90
N LEU A 47 -7.09 -15.63 1.56
CA LEU A 47 -7.44 -15.27 2.92
C LEU A 47 -7.61 -16.53 3.76
N ARG A 48 -6.83 -16.66 4.84
CA ARG A 48 -6.95 -17.70 5.86
C ARG A 48 -7.74 -17.16 7.05
N ASP A 49 -8.77 -17.88 7.48
CA ASP A 49 -9.40 -17.70 8.80
C ASP A 49 -8.77 -18.72 9.76
N MET A 50 -8.01 -18.22 10.73
CA MET A 50 -7.30 -19.03 11.73
C MET A 50 -8.24 -19.67 12.76
N GLN A 51 -9.44 -19.12 12.94
CA GLN A 51 -10.43 -19.67 13.86
C GLN A 51 -11.26 -20.76 13.19
N ALA A 52 -11.69 -20.54 11.95
CA ALA A 52 -12.48 -21.50 11.19
C ALA A 52 -11.63 -22.58 10.49
N ASP A 53 -10.30 -22.40 10.47
CA ASP A 53 -9.34 -23.23 9.74
C ASP A 53 -9.59 -23.32 8.22
N THR A 54 -10.18 -22.27 7.65
CA THR A 54 -10.54 -22.22 6.23
C THR A 54 -9.64 -21.27 5.46
N THR A 55 -9.38 -21.59 4.18
CA THR A 55 -8.71 -20.68 3.25
C THR A 55 -9.58 -20.50 2.01
N ILE A 56 -9.78 -19.24 1.61
CA ILE A 56 -10.49 -18.88 0.37
C ILE A 56 -9.55 -18.17 -0.60
N LEU A 57 -9.81 -18.33 -1.89
CA LEU A 57 -9.15 -17.59 -2.96
C LEU A 57 -9.82 -16.21 -3.09
N ILE A 58 -9.03 -15.14 -3.08
CA ILE A 58 -9.50 -13.75 -3.20
C ILE A 58 -9.41 -13.26 -4.65
N SER A 59 -8.30 -13.54 -5.33
CA SER A 59 -8.07 -13.16 -6.72
C SER A 59 -8.76 -14.15 -7.68
N VAL A 60 -10.08 -14.27 -7.59
CA VAL A 60 -10.89 -15.17 -8.43
C VAL A 60 -11.31 -14.46 -9.72
N ASP A 61 -10.96 -15.05 -10.86
CA ASP A 61 -11.53 -14.67 -12.15
C ASP A 61 -13.03 -15.03 -12.16
N PRO A 62 -13.93 -14.05 -12.34
CA PRO A 62 -15.37 -14.26 -12.24
C PRO A 62 -15.93 -15.18 -13.34
N ASN A 63 -15.25 -15.32 -14.48
CA ASN A 63 -15.68 -16.15 -15.61
C ASN A 63 -15.21 -17.60 -15.43
N THR A 64 -13.94 -17.80 -15.10
CA THR A 64 -13.35 -19.14 -15.05
C THR A 64 -13.47 -19.82 -13.68
N LYS A 65 -13.78 -19.05 -12.62
CA LYS A 65 -13.80 -19.49 -11.21
C LYS A 65 -12.47 -20.08 -10.76
N LYS A 66 -11.37 -19.56 -11.33
CA LYS A 66 -9.98 -19.94 -11.00
C LYS A 66 -9.20 -18.69 -10.59
N GLY A 67 -7.96 -18.89 -10.14
CA GLY A 67 -7.03 -17.80 -9.91
C GLY A 67 -6.87 -16.90 -11.14
N GLY A 68 -7.17 -15.61 -11.02
CA GLY A 68 -6.88 -14.60 -12.04
C GLY A 68 -5.45 -14.08 -11.94
N GLY A 69 -4.82 -14.19 -10.76
CA GLY A 69 -3.51 -13.64 -10.46
C GLY A 69 -3.57 -12.44 -9.50
N GLY A 70 -2.52 -12.24 -8.71
CA GLY A 70 -2.35 -11.06 -7.85
C GLY A 70 -1.27 -11.28 -6.78
N SER A 71 -0.69 -10.19 -6.26
CA SER A 71 0.35 -10.22 -5.21
C SER A 71 0.25 -9.00 -4.28
N ASN A 72 1.13 -8.92 -3.28
CA ASN A 72 1.24 -7.88 -2.25
C ASN A 72 -0.07 -7.49 -1.56
N PRO A 73 -0.80 -8.45 -0.94
CA PRO A 73 -2.03 -8.11 -0.22
C PRO A 73 -1.76 -7.22 1.01
N SER A 74 -2.74 -6.37 1.32
CA SER A 74 -2.84 -5.61 2.56
C SER A 74 -4.26 -5.75 3.12
N ILE A 75 -4.39 -6.19 4.37
CA ILE A 75 -5.67 -6.47 5.03
C ILE A 75 -6.04 -5.37 6.04
N SER A 76 -7.33 -5.04 6.15
CA SER A 76 -7.86 -4.14 7.18
C SER A 76 -7.82 -4.78 8.57
N TYR A 77 -7.92 -3.96 9.62
CA TYR A 77 -7.84 -4.43 11.01
C TYR A 77 -8.93 -5.45 11.35
N ASP A 78 -10.13 -5.28 10.81
CA ASP A 78 -11.28 -6.18 11.00
C ASP A 78 -11.28 -7.41 10.07
N GLY A 79 -10.32 -7.49 9.14
CA GLY A 79 -10.22 -8.57 8.15
C GLY A 79 -11.31 -8.56 7.06
N ASN A 80 -12.15 -7.52 6.99
CA ASN A 80 -13.27 -7.48 6.03
C ASN A 80 -12.89 -6.87 4.68
N ARG A 81 -11.69 -6.29 4.54
CA ARG A 81 -11.21 -5.68 3.30
C ARG A 81 -9.76 -6.06 3.01
N ILE A 82 -9.46 -6.33 1.75
CA ILE A 82 -8.11 -6.63 1.26
C ILE A 82 -7.85 -5.81 0.00
N ALA A 83 -6.76 -5.06 -0.03
CA ALA A 83 -6.23 -4.44 -1.23
C ALA A 83 -5.04 -5.26 -1.75
N PHE A 84 -4.95 -5.47 -3.05
CA PHE A 84 -3.83 -6.17 -3.70
C PHE A 84 -3.65 -5.65 -5.12
N TYR A 85 -2.50 -5.90 -5.74
CA TYR A 85 -2.30 -5.54 -7.15
C TYR A 85 -2.32 -6.78 -8.05
N SER A 86 -2.64 -6.59 -9.33
CA SER A 86 -2.56 -7.63 -10.34
C SER A 86 -2.25 -7.05 -11.72
N HIS A 87 -1.60 -7.84 -12.58
CA HIS A 87 -1.37 -7.52 -14.00
C HIS A 87 -2.44 -8.07 -14.93
N THR A 88 -3.44 -8.79 -14.39
CA THR A 88 -4.47 -9.41 -15.22
C THR A 88 -5.66 -8.49 -15.45
N ALA A 89 -6.08 -8.43 -16.71
CA ALA A 89 -7.33 -7.78 -17.12
C ALA A 89 -8.58 -8.61 -16.80
N THR A 90 -8.45 -9.82 -16.26
CA THR A 90 -9.59 -10.74 -16.16
C THR A 90 -10.34 -10.70 -14.82
N LEU A 91 -9.85 -9.95 -13.82
CA LEU A 91 -10.51 -9.87 -12.51
C LEU A 91 -11.80 -9.03 -12.53
N VAL A 92 -11.92 -8.09 -13.47
CA VAL A 92 -13.12 -7.28 -13.74
C VAL A 92 -13.30 -7.13 -15.26
N SER A 93 -14.52 -6.88 -15.73
CA SER A 93 -14.84 -6.89 -17.17
C SER A 93 -14.44 -5.62 -17.93
N ASP A 94 -14.19 -4.53 -17.20
CA ASP A 94 -13.91 -3.20 -17.76
C ASP A 94 -12.42 -2.86 -17.79
N ASP A 95 -11.55 -3.81 -17.43
CA ASP A 95 -10.10 -3.62 -17.45
C ASP A 95 -9.53 -3.81 -18.86
N ASN A 96 -9.12 -2.69 -19.47
CA ASN A 96 -8.70 -2.64 -20.87
C ASN A 96 -7.39 -1.87 -21.10
N ASN A 97 -6.66 -1.51 -20.06
CA ASN A 97 -5.48 -0.66 -20.17
C ASN A 97 -4.18 -1.46 -20.45
N GLY A 98 -4.17 -2.77 -20.18
CA GLY A 98 -2.96 -3.60 -20.30
C GLY A 98 -1.86 -3.24 -19.29
N LEU A 99 -2.22 -2.60 -18.19
CA LEU A 99 -1.36 -2.19 -17.08
C LEU A 99 -1.69 -3.00 -15.83
N TRP A 100 -0.84 -2.90 -14.82
CA TRP A 100 -1.18 -3.36 -13.49
C TRP A 100 -2.32 -2.53 -12.89
N ASP A 101 -3.14 -3.14 -12.06
CA ASP A 101 -4.23 -2.48 -11.36
C ASP A 101 -4.31 -2.90 -9.89
N ILE A 102 -4.86 -2.00 -9.05
CA ILE A 102 -5.14 -2.28 -7.64
C ILE A 102 -6.60 -2.71 -7.51
N PHE A 103 -6.80 -3.85 -6.87
CA PHE A 103 -8.11 -4.42 -6.60
C PHE A 103 -8.40 -4.40 -5.10
N LEU A 104 -9.64 -4.02 -4.79
CA LEU A 104 -10.24 -4.12 -3.47
C LEU A 104 -11.20 -5.31 -3.45
N TRP A 105 -10.92 -6.24 -2.55
CA TRP A 105 -11.87 -7.23 -2.10
C TRP A 105 -12.56 -6.74 -0.83
N GLU A 106 -13.88 -6.87 -0.79
CA GLU A 106 -14.68 -6.63 0.40
C GLU A 106 -15.49 -7.89 0.73
N LYS A 107 -15.51 -8.28 2.00
CA LYS A 107 -16.26 -9.43 2.46
C LYS A 107 -17.74 -9.30 2.09
N ASN A 108 -18.29 -10.35 1.50
CA ASN A 108 -19.69 -10.43 1.03
C ASN A 108 -20.07 -9.41 -0.06
N LYS A 109 -19.09 -8.79 -0.75
CA LYS A 109 -19.35 -7.94 -1.91
C LYS A 109 -18.55 -8.46 -3.10
N ALA A 110 -19.27 -8.92 -4.11
CA ALA A 110 -18.73 -9.27 -5.41
C ALA A 110 -19.40 -8.39 -6.49
N PRO A 111 -18.69 -8.06 -7.59
CA PRO A 111 -17.31 -8.45 -7.93
C PRO A 111 -16.24 -7.67 -7.14
N LEU A 112 -14.97 -7.99 -7.38
CA LEU A 112 -13.84 -7.14 -6.96
C LEU A 112 -14.01 -5.73 -7.51
N LYS A 113 -13.50 -4.73 -6.78
CA LYS A 113 -13.49 -3.34 -7.24
C LYS A 113 -12.09 -2.95 -7.67
N ARG A 114 -11.92 -2.51 -8.93
CA ARG A 114 -10.70 -1.87 -9.40
C ARG A 114 -10.64 -0.42 -8.90
N ILE A 115 -9.57 -0.03 -8.21
CA ILE A 115 -9.45 1.28 -7.53
C ILE A 115 -8.33 2.17 -8.11
N SER A 116 -7.55 1.67 -9.06
CA SER A 116 -6.49 2.39 -9.79
C SER A 116 -7.00 3.19 -11.00
N LEU A 117 -8.28 3.54 -11.01
CA LEU A 117 -8.86 4.46 -12.00
C LEU A 117 -8.48 5.91 -11.67
N THR A 118 -8.52 6.76 -12.70
CA THR A 118 -8.40 8.21 -12.52
C THR A 118 -9.56 8.74 -11.66
N ALA A 119 -9.41 9.95 -11.11
CA ALA A 119 -10.43 10.59 -10.28
C ALA A 119 -11.78 10.78 -10.98
N ASP A 120 -11.82 10.80 -12.32
CA ASP A 120 -13.04 10.85 -13.14
C ASP A 120 -13.51 9.46 -13.61
N GLY A 121 -12.93 8.38 -13.08
CA GLY A 121 -13.36 6.99 -13.31
C GLY A 121 -12.92 6.39 -14.64
N LYS A 122 -11.85 6.91 -15.25
CA LYS A 122 -11.29 6.42 -16.51
C LYS A 122 -10.00 5.65 -16.29
N GLU A 123 -9.51 5.05 -17.37
CA GLU A 123 -8.20 4.42 -17.39
C GLU A 123 -7.09 5.44 -17.14
N ARG A 124 -6.20 5.09 -16.22
CA ARG A 124 -4.94 5.82 -16.05
C ARG A 124 -4.02 5.55 -17.25
N ASN A 125 -3.12 6.49 -17.51
CA ASN A 125 -2.02 6.24 -18.43
C ASN A 125 -0.88 5.50 -17.70
N GLN A 126 0.09 5.01 -18.46
CA GLN A 126 1.26 4.34 -17.89
C GLN A 126 2.22 5.32 -17.19
N GLY A 127 2.31 6.56 -17.67
CA GLY A 127 3.37 7.48 -17.24
C GLY A 127 4.77 6.97 -17.66
N ASN A 128 5.74 7.07 -16.76
CA ASN A 128 7.14 6.69 -16.99
C ASN A 128 7.53 5.32 -16.40
N GLU A 129 6.59 4.56 -15.81
CA GLU A 129 6.84 3.25 -15.23
C GLU A 129 6.69 2.11 -16.23
N SER A 130 7.18 0.91 -15.88
CA SER A 130 6.92 -0.31 -16.66
C SER A 130 5.48 -0.79 -16.45
N SER A 131 4.85 -1.34 -17.49
CA SER A 131 3.57 -2.07 -17.39
C SER A 131 3.66 -3.27 -16.43
N ASP A 132 4.85 -3.84 -16.29
CA ASP A 132 5.13 -5.02 -15.44
C ASP A 132 5.61 -4.64 -14.03
N ARG A 133 5.53 -3.36 -13.65
CA ARG A 133 5.96 -2.87 -12.35
C ARG A 133 5.27 -3.63 -11.20
N ILE A 134 6.01 -3.84 -10.11
CA ILE A 134 5.48 -4.32 -8.83
C ILE A 134 4.97 -3.16 -7.98
N VAL A 135 3.79 -3.32 -7.38
CA VAL A 135 3.15 -2.30 -6.55
C VAL A 135 2.70 -2.91 -5.23
N ALA A 136 2.91 -2.20 -4.13
CA ALA A 136 2.52 -2.66 -2.80
C ALA A 136 1.44 -1.73 -2.22
N PRO A 137 0.14 -1.98 -2.47
CA PRO A 137 -0.91 -1.17 -1.87
C PRO A 137 -0.92 -1.34 -0.34
N ALA A 138 -1.37 -0.30 0.35
CA ALA A 138 -1.55 -0.31 1.80
C ALA A 138 -2.96 0.16 2.16
N ILE A 139 -3.72 -0.67 2.85
CA ILE A 139 -5.04 -0.29 3.37
C ILE A 139 -4.92 0.23 4.81
N SER A 140 -5.65 1.29 5.14
CA SER A 140 -5.74 1.81 6.51
C SER A 140 -6.40 0.79 7.44
N GLY A 141 -6.11 0.90 8.73
CA GLY A 141 -6.62 -0.06 9.72
C GLY A 141 -8.16 -0.07 9.81
N ASN A 142 -8.82 1.09 9.71
CA ASN A 142 -10.28 1.20 9.61
C ASN A 142 -10.85 0.69 8.28
N GLY A 143 -10.00 0.29 7.34
CA GLY A 143 -10.40 -0.25 6.04
C GLY A 143 -10.97 0.77 5.06
N GLN A 144 -10.90 2.08 5.31
CA GLN A 144 -11.51 3.10 4.44
C GLN A 144 -10.58 3.60 3.33
N PHE A 145 -9.27 3.67 3.58
CA PHE A 145 -8.32 4.33 2.70
C PHE A 145 -7.31 3.34 2.15
N ILE A 146 -6.98 3.44 0.85
CA ILE A 146 -5.94 2.63 0.21
C ILE A 146 -4.89 3.56 -0.38
N ALA A 147 -3.65 3.44 0.08
CA ALA A 147 -2.50 4.14 -0.48
C ALA A 147 -1.77 3.26 -1.52
N TYR A 148 -1.36 3.84 -2.64
CA TYR A 148 -0.57 3.20 -3.68
C TYR A 148 0.23 4.25 -4.45
N THR A 149 1.07 3.80 -5.39
CA THR A 149 2.02 4.67 -6.09
C THR A 149 2.02 4.38 -7.58
N THR A 150 2.07 5.41 -8.41
CA THR A 150 2.24 5.30 -9.85
C THR A 150 2.94 6.56 -10.38
N THR A 151 3.51 6.46 -11.58
CA THR A 151 3.97 7.62 -12.35
C THR A 151 2.91 8.15 -13.32
N ALA A 152 1.69 7.61 -13.28
CA ALA A 152 0.62 7.99 -14.19
C ALA A 152 0.24 9.46 -14.00
N SER A 153 0.35 10.26 -15.06
CA SER A 153 0.17 11.72 -15.01
C SER A 153 -1.29 12.18 -15.09
N ASN A 154 -2.24 11.26 -15.07
CA ASN A 154 -3.67 11.56 -15.19
C ASN A 154 -4.51 11.00 -14.04
N MET A 155 -3.89 10.54 -12.95
CA MET A 155 -4.62 10.00 -11.79
C MET A 155 -5.56 11.04 -11.18
N VAL A 156 -5.09 12.28 -11.05
CA VAL A 156 -5.87 13.41 -10.54
C VAL A 156 -5.60 14.66 -11.39
N PRO A 157 -6.57 15.58 -11.52
CA PRO A 157 -6.34 16.86 -12.20
C PRO A 157 -5.22 17.66 -11.52
N GLY A 158 -4.32 18.24 -12.32
CA GLY A 158 -3.26 19.12 -11.82
C GLY A 158 -1.94 18.42 -11.49
N ASP A 159 -1.90 17.09 -11.54
CA ASP A 159 -0.66 16.33 -11.44
C ASP A 159 0.14 16.40 -12.75
N ASN A 160 1.23 17.17 -12.76
CA ASN A 160 2.00 17.47 -13.97
C ASN A 160 3.52 17.38 -13.74
N ASN A 161 3.96 16.70 -12.68
CA ASN A 161 5.37 16.63 -12.31
C ASN A 161 6.14 15.50 -13.05
N ASN A 162 5.43 14.60 -13.75
CA ASN A 162 5.96 13.40 -14.40
C ASN A 162 6.82 12.49 -13.49
N SER A 163 6.59 12.60 -12.18
CA SER A 163 7.31 11.85 -11.15
C SER A 163 6.43 10.71 -10.62
N GLN A 164 7.02 9.84 -9.82
CA GLN A 164 6.23 8.91 -9.03
C GLN A 164 5.56 9.65 -7.87
N ASP A 165 4.26 9.40 -7.70
CA ASP A 165 3.48 10.02 -6.63
C ASP A 165 2.73 9.00 -5.78
N VAL A 166 2.40 9.44 -4.57
CA VAL A 166 1.59 8.68 -3.62
C VAL A 166 0.14 9.11 -3.78
N PHE A 167 -0.74 8.16 -4.07
CA PHE A 167 -2.17 8.37 -4.15
C PHE A 167 -2.88 7.65 -3.01
N VAL A 168 -3.95 8.27 -2.51
CA VAL A 168 -4.86 7.70 -1.52
C VAL A 168 -6.26 7.68 -2.08
N TYR A 169 -6.82 6.48 -2.16
CA TYR A 169 -8.20 6.23 -2.54
C TYR A 169 -9.09 6.11 -1.29
N ASP A 170 -10.13 6.94 -1.19
CA ASP A 170 -11.18 6.82 -0.18
C ASP A 170 -12.32 5.95 -0.73
N ILE A 171 -12.52 4.79 -0.11
CA ILE A 171 -13.51 3.80 -0.54
C ILE A 171 -14.94 4.33 -0.39
N ASN A 172 -15.21 5.12 0.65
CA ASN A 172 -16.55 5.62 0.94
C ASN A 172 -16.91 6.81 0.05
N ALA A 173 -15.94 7.72 -0.16
CA ALA A 173 -16.14 8.86 -1.05
C ALA A 173 -16.00 8.50 -2.53
N ASN A 174 -15.37 7.36 -2.85
CA ASN A 174 -15.00 6.96 -4.20
C ASN A 174 -14.14 8.02 -4.91
N THR A 175 -13.16 8.55 -4.19
CA THR A 175 -12.26 9.61 -4.67
C THR A 175 -10.80 9.20 -4.52
N THR A 176 -9.97 9.65 -5.46
CA THR A 176 -8.51 9.53 -5.40
C THR A 176 -7.91 10.91 -5.14
N THR A 177 -6.97 10.99 -4.19
CA THR A 177 -6.25 12.22 -3.83
C THR A 177 -4.74 11.96 -3.84
N ILE A 178 -3.95 12.96 -4.18
CA ILE A 178 -2.49 12.89 -4.13
C ILE A 178 -2.02 13.27 -2.71
N ALA A 179 -1.17 12.42 -2.12
CA ALA A 179 -0.58 12.60 -0.79
C ALA A 179 0.85 13.13 -0.83
N SER A 180 1.51 13.09 -2.00
CA SER A 180 2.85 13.65 -2.23
C SER A 180 2.83 15.13 -2.61
N ASN A 181 1.85 15.88 -2.11
CA ASN A 181 1.80 17.34 -2.28
C ASN A 181 2.62 18.07 -1.22
N SER A 182 3.18 19.22 -1.59
CA SER A 182 3.69 20.21 -0.64
C SER A 182 2.53 20.84 0.14
N SER A 183 2.84 21.46 1.29
CA SER A 183 1.80 22.07 2.14
C SER A 183 1.09 23.30 1.54
N ASP A 184 1.60 23.83 0.42
CA ASP A 184 0.91 24.84 -0.40
C ASP A 184 0.07 24.22 -1.54
N GLY A 185 -0.10 22.89 -1.54
CA GLY A 185 -0.99 22.16 -2.44
C GLY A 185 -0.41 21.87 -3.83
N LYS A 186 0.90 22.06 -4.04
CA LYS A 186 1.55 21.73 -5.31
C LYS A 186 2.05 20.28 -5.29
N PRO A 187 2.08 19.58 -6.45
CA PRO A 187 2.73 18.28 -6.54
C PRO A 187 4.20 18.33 -6.09
N GLY A 188 4.69 17.21 -5.55
CA GLY A 188 6.10 17.00 -5.28
C GLY A 188 6.92 17.21 -6.56
N ASN A 189 8.13 17.76 -6.43
CA ASN A 189 8.99 18.06 -7.58
C ASN A 189 9.99 16.94 -7.93
N ALA A 190 9.84 15.76 -7.34
CA ALA A 190 10.57 14.53 -7.66
C ALA A 190 9.88 13.31 -7.03
N ASP A 191 10.42 12.11 -7.28
CA ASP A 191 9.80 10.84 -6.88
C ASP A 191 9.47 10.71 -5.39
N SER A 192 8.25 10.25 -5.14
CA SER A 192 7.68 9.86 -3.85
C SER A 192 6.81 8.61 -4.01
N PRO A 193 7.14 7.45 -3.38
CA PRO A 193 8.37 7.14 -2.68
C PRO A 193 9.58 7.03 -3.60
N ILE A 194 10.77 6.95 -3.02
CA ILE A 194 12.04 6.85 -3.76
C ILE A 194 12.15 5.52 -4.50
N ALA A 195 11.74 4.42 -3.86
CA ALA A 195 11.83 3.09 -4.44
C ALA A 195 10.52 2.69 -5.12
N GLN A 196 10.62 2.05 -6.29
CA GLN A 196 9.48 1.37 -6.89
C GLN A 196 9.02 0.20 -6.01
N GLY A 197 7.71 0.04 -5.87
CA GLY A 197 7.10 -1.02 -5.04
C GLY A 197 7.31 -0.84 -3.53
N GLU A 198 7.71 0.35 -3.07
CA GLU A 198 7.71 0.66 -1.64
C GLU A 198 6.28 0.69 -1.10
N LYS A 199 6.02 -0.11 -0.06
CA LYS A 199 4.74 -0.07 0.65
C LYS A 199 4.64 1.22 1.44
N ILE A 200 3.57 1.97 1.19
CA ILE A 200 3.28 3.23 1.89
C ILE A 200 2.82 2.96 3.32
N ALA A 201 3.31 3.75 4.27
CA ALA A 201 2.87 3.65 5.65
C ALA A 201 1.66 4.56 5.87
N ILE A 202 0.55 3.99 6.33
CA ILE A 202 -0.71 4.70 6.56
C ILE A 202 -1.23 4.42 7.98
N SER A 203 -1.70 5.46 8.65
CA SER A 203 -2.32 5.38 9.98
C SER A 203 -3.65 4.62 9.95
N TYR A 204 -4.11 4.17 11.12
CA TYR A 204 -5.35 3.40 11.25
C TYR A 204 -6.56 4.12 10.65
N ASP A 205 -6.70 5.41 10.91
CA ASP A 205 -7.80 6.22 10.40
C ASP A 205 -7.53 6.82 9.01
N GLY A 206 -6.35 6.54 8.42
CA GLY A 206 -5.94 7.04 7.12
C GLY A 206 -5.59 8.52 7.05
N LYS A 207 -5.61 9.25 8.17
CA LYS A 207 -5.31 10.70 8.15
C LYS A 207 -3.86 11.01 7.86
N TRP A 208 -2.95 10.16 8.32
CA TRP A 208 -1.52 10.31 8.10
C TRP A 208 -0.95 9.25 7.18
N VAL A 209 -0.14 9.69 6.23
CA VAL A 209 0.56 8.87 5.23
C VAL A 209 2.05 9.23 5.26
N ALA A 210 2.94 8.26 5.50
CA ALA A 210 4.39 8.47 5.48
C ALA A 210 5.05 7.74 4.31
N PHE A 211 6.00 8.40 3.68
CA PHE A 211 6.75 7.90 2.54
C PHE A 211 8.14 8.54 2.48
N SER A 212 9.10 7.81 1.90
CA SER A 212 10.38 8.40 1.51
C SER A 212 10.19 9.38 0.34
N THR A 213 11.04 10.38 0.15
CA THR A 213 10.89 11.31 -0.97
C THR A 213 12.23 11.88 -1.45
N ASN A 214 12.35 12.10 -2.75
CA ASN A 214 13.39 12.93 -3.37
C ASN A 214 12.94 14.36 -3.61
N ALA A 215 11.65 14.67 -3.39
CA ALA A 215 11.09 16.00 -3.64
C ALA A 215 11.55 16.98 -2.56
N SER A 216 12.24 18.04 -2.99
CA SER A 216 12.77 19.08 -2.12
C SER A 216 11.71 20.08 -1.65
N ASN A 217 10.55 20.13 -2.31
CA ASN A 217 9.44 21.00 -1.94
C ASN A 217 8.48 20.40 -0.90
N LEU A 218 8.75 19.19 -0.37
CA LEU A 218 7.91 18.56 0.66
C LEU A 218 8.33 18.89 2.10
N GLY A 219 9.30 19.80 2.29
CA GLY A 219 9.76 20.25 3.60
C GLY A 219 10.92 19.44 4.17
N VAL A 220 11.50 18.53 3.37
CA VAL A 220 12.69 17.74 3.71
C VAL A 220 13.70 17.73 2.56
N PRO A 221 15.00 17.54 2.82
CA PRO A 221 15.97 17.28 1.76
C PRO A 221 15.64 15.97 1.03
N ALA A 222 16.10 15.83 -0.21
CA ALA A 222 16.00 14.56 -0.93
C ALA A 222 16.54 13.39 -0.10
N SER A 223 15.97 12.20 -0.31
CA SER A 223 16.31 10.99 0.42
C SER A 223 15.99 11.02 1.93
N ASN A 224 14.84 11.60 2.27
CA ASN A 224 14.29 11.63 3.63
C ASN A 224 12.81 11.20 3.65
N ILE A 225 12.20 11.17 4.84
CA ILE A 225 10.82 10.76 5.05
C ILE A 225 9.99 11.97 5.50
N VAL A 226 8.80 12.08 4.90
CA VAL A 226 7.77 13.06 5.27
C VAL A 226 6.47 12.31 5.58
N MET A 227 5.63 12.93 6.42
CA MET A 227 4.25 12.53 6.68
C MET A 227 3.30 13.59 6.11
N HIS A 228 2.35 13.19 5.30
CA HIS A 228 1.28 14.06 4.80
C HIS A 228 -0.02 13.83 5.58
N ASN A 229 -0.69 14.92 5.95
CA ASN A 229 -2.03 14.89 6.55
C ASN A 229 -3.09 15.00 5.45
N MET A 230 -3.83 13.92 5.20
CA MET A 230 -4.86 13.86 4.17
C MET A 230 -6.05 14.80 4.40
N ALA A 231 -6.25 15.29 5.64
CA ALA A 231 -7.35 16.19 5.97
C ALA A 231 -6.96 17.67 5.89
N THR A 232 -5.71 18.02 6.22
CA THR A 232 -5.26 19.42 6.30
C THR A 232 -4.29 19.82 5.19
N GLY A 233 -3.68 18.86 4.49
CA GLY A 233 -2.60 19.11 3.54
C GLY A 233 -1.23 19.40 4.20
N GLU A 234 -1.12 19.32 5.52
CA GLU A 234 0.12 19.61 6.25
C GLU A 234 1.17 18.50 6.04
N ASN A 235 2.42 18.90 5.82
CA ASN A 235 3.57 18.01 5.82
C ASN A 235 4.32 18.09 7.15
N LYS A 236 4.52 16.94 7.78
CA LYS A 236 5.38 16.76 8.96
C LYS A 236 6.69 16.10 8.58
N VAL A 237 7.79 16.70 9.03
CA VAL A 237 9.13 16.13 8.89
C VAL A 237 9.29 14.91 9.80
N VAL A 238 9.72 13.78 9.23
CA VAL A 238 10.07 12.57 9.99
C VAL A 238 11.59 12.38 10.06
N SER A 239 12.28 12.67 8.96
CA SER A 239 13.75 12.75 8.93
C SER A 239 14.20 13.94 8.09
N SER A 240 15.37 14.49 8.42
CA SER A 240 15.98 15.61 7.69
C SER A 240 17.50 15.56 7.82
N VAL A 241 18.12 14.70 7.01
CA VAL A 241 19.56 14.52 6.94
C VAL A 241 20.01 14.68 5.49
N VAL A 242 20.88 15.66 5.22
CA VAL A 242 21.41 15.93 3.89
C VAL A 242 22.39 14.83 3.47
N GLY A 243 22.24 14.33 2.24
CA GLY A 243 23.16 13.34 1.65
C GLY A 243 23.06 11.94 2.25
N SER A 244 22.00 11.65 3.00
CA SER A 244 21.71 10.31 3.54
C SER A 244 20.76 9.53 2.62
N GLY A 245 20.66 8.22 2.83
CA GLY A 245 19.53 7.40 2.35
C GLY A 245 18.61 7.00 3.51
N VAL A 246 17.34 6.74 3.21
CA VAL A 246 16.36 6.21 4.17
C VAL A 246 15.79 4.88 3.68
N GLY A 247 15.46 4.01 4.63
CA GLY A 247 14.68 2.81 4.38
C GLY A 247 13.18 3.11 4.39
N ARG A 248 12.39 2.08 4.03
CA ARG A 248 10.92 2.16 4.00
C ARG A 248 10.38 2.50 5.39
N PRO A 249 9.51 3.52 5.54
CA PRO A 249 8.90 3.83 6.82
C PRO A 249 7.87 2.77 7.22
N SER A 250 7.74 2.56 8.53
CA SER A 250 6.63 1.85 9.16
C SER A 250 5.98 2.78 10.18
N MET A 251 4.65 2.79 10.24
CA MET A 251 3.90 3.75 11.05
C MET A 251 3.12 3.02 12.16
N SER A 252 3.16 3.60 13.35
CA SER A 252 2.29 3.21 14.46
C SER A 252 0.80 3.48 14.17
N TYR A 253 -0.09 2.84 14.94
CA TYR A 253 -1.55 2.91 14.77
C TYR A 253 -2.09 4.34 14.53
N SER A 254 -1.67 5.33 15.33
CA SER A 254 -2.14 6.71 15.22
C SER A 254 -1.27 7.63 14.36
N GLY A 255 -0.13 7.13 13.88
CA GLY A 255 0.91 7.98 13.28
C GLY A 255 1.83 8.70 14.28
N GLY A 256 1.67 8.47 15.60
CA GLY A 256 2.50 9.12 16.62
C GLY A 256 3.98 8.75 16.58
N TYR A 257 4.30 7.58 16.04
CA TYR A 257 5.66 7.15 15.74
C TYR A 257 5.79 6.63 14.31
N VAL A 258 6.94 6.95 13.69
CA VAL A 258 7.39 6.36 12.43
C VAL A 258 8.77 5.73 12.64
N VAL A 259 8.92 4.46 12.27
CA VAL A 259 10.15 3.69 12.34
C VAL A 259 10.77 3.58 10.95
N PHE A 260 12.07 3.81 10.84
CA PHE A 260 12.78 3.76 9.56
C PHE A 260 14.27 3.48 9.75
N GLY A 261 14.91 2.91 8.73
CA GLY A 261 16.36 2.87 8.62
C GLY A 261 16.90 4.17 8.03
N ILE A 262 18.09 4.60 8.42
CA ILE A 262 18.78 5.75 7.83
C ILE A 262 20.28 5.50 7.71
N GLY A 263 20.88 5.88 6.58
CA GLY A 263 22.30 5.67 6.27
C GLY A 263 23.24 6.73 6.87
N GLY A 264 22.71 7.90 7.22
CA GLY A 264 23.45 9.00 7.85
C GLY A 264 23.23 9.08 9.35
N LYS A 265 24.05 9.90 10.02
CA LYS A 265 23.91 10.18 11.45
C LYS A 265 22.68 11.06 11.70
N LEU A 266 21.67 10.51 12.39
CA LEU A 266 20.45 11.24 12.77
C LEU A 266 20.51 11.79 14.20
N ASP A 267 21.18 11.09 15.11
CA ASP A 267 21.19 11.38 16.54
C ASP A 267 22.63 11.43 17.05
N SER A 268 22.94 12.39 17.93
CA SER A 268 24.29 12.63 18.44
C SER A 268 24.84 11.48 19.28
N ARG A 269 23.97 10.65 19.87
CA ARG A 269 24.31 9.47 20.67
C ARG A 269 24.94 8.35 19.84
N PHE A 270 24.72 8.33 18.53
CA PHE A 270 25.23 7.29 17.64
C PHE A 270 26.22 7.87 16.62
N PRO A 271 27.26 7.11 16.23
CA PRO A 271 28.27 7.62 15.31
C PRO A 271 27.88 7.57 13.83
N SER A 272 26.82 6.83 13.45
CA SER A 272 26.51 6.51 12.05
C SER A 272 25.02 6.16 11.82
N SER A 273 24.76 5.26 10.86
CA SER A 273 23.45 4.72 10.45
C SER A 273 22.77 3.87 11.53
N GLY A 274 21.47 3.61 11.34
CA GLY A 274 20.71 2.75 12.24
C GLY A 274 19.22 2.70 11.91
N ILE A 275 18.46 2.01 12.77
CA ILE A 275 17.00 2.03 12.79
C ILE A 275 16.56 2.99 13.89
N PHE A 276 15.71 3.94 13.54
CA PHE A 276 15.21 4.97 14.45
C PHE A 276 13.69 4.96 14.49
N ALA A 277 13.14 5.31 15.65
CA ALA A 277 11.73 5.62 15.81
C ALA A 277 11.62 7.13 16.10
N ASN A 278 11.02 7.89 15.19
CA ASN A 278 10.74 9.31 15.38
C ASN A 278 9.35 9.48 16.01
N TYR A 279 9.27 10.22 17.11
CA TYR A 279 7.99 10.68 17.66
C TYR A 279 7.52 11.93 16.91
N THR A 280 6.38 11.83 16.25
CA THR A 280 5.92 12.81 15.25
C THR A 280 5.12 13.96 15.87
N GLY A 281 4.85 13.90 17.18
CA GLY A 281 3.97 14.84 17.87
C GLY A 281 2.48 14.64 17.57
N VAL A 282 2.10 13.55 16.87
CA VAL A 282 0.71 13.20 16.59
C VAL A 282 0.16 12.29 17.70
N GLY A 283 -0.92 12.73 18.35
CA GLY A 283 -1.53 11.99 19.45
C GLY A 283 -0.72 12.11 20.76
N PRO A 284 -1.11 11.38 21.82
CA PRO A 284 -0.43 11.44 23.11
C PRO A 284 0.95 10.76 23.03
N CYS A 285 1.99 11.42 23.57
CA CYS A 285 3.30 10.79 23.71
C CYS A 285 3.28 9.82 24.90
N LEU A 286 3.13 8.52 24.62
CA LEU A 286 3.12 7.49 25.67
C LEU A 286 4.51 7.22 26.29
N SER A 287 5.59 7.77 25.70
CA SER A 287 6.99 7.46 26.07
C SER A 287 7.89 8.70 26.18
N CYS A 288 7.34 9.92 26.16
CA CYS A 288 8.13 11.14 26.38
C CYS A 288 8.32 11.34 27.89
N PRO A 289 9.50 11.82 28.34
CA PRO A 289 9.63 12.36 29.70
C PRO A 289 8.59 13.47 29.89
N GLN A 290 7.87 13.43 31.02
CA GLN A 290 7.01 14.55 31.46
C GLN A 290 7.85 15.78 31.80
#